data_AF-A0A1J5TRL4-F1
#
_entry.id   AF-A0A1J5TRL4-F1
#
_cell.length_a   1.000
_cell.length_b   1.000
_cell.length_c   1.000
_cell.angle_alpha   90.00
_cell.angle_beta   90.00
_cell.angle_gamma   90.00
#
_symmetry.space_group_name_H-M   'P 1'
#
loop_
_entity.id
_entity.type
_entity.pdbx_description
1 polymer ?
#
loop_
_entity_poly.entity_id
_entity_poly.type
_entity_poly.pdbx_seq_one_letter_code
_entity_poly.pdbx_strand_id
1 'polypeptide(L)'
;MIDKDSVEYKQFEGLWEGKTPKGINISKKNSFRSRMKNSCQQEGLEYSKINSFLVHSGLSKKLDEDSIIKNDIKVTTPPRRHLRNF
;
A
#
# COMPACT_ATOMS: atom_id res chain seq x y z
N MET A 1 -8.88 14.27 6.17
CA MET A 1 -7.64 14.82 5.59
C MET A 1 -6.48 14.29 6.41
N ILE A 2 -5.38 13.80 5.80
CA ILE A 2 -4.24 13.27 6.56
C ILE A 2 -3.57 14.43 7.29
N ASP A 3 -3.42 14.32 8.61
CA ASP A 3 -2.67 15.27 9.40
C ASP A 3 -1.16 15.06 9.18
N LYS A 4 -0.54 16.04 8.51
CA LYS A 4 0.89 16.00 8.19
C LYS A 4 1.77 16.30 9.40
N ASP A 5 1.21 16.89 10.45
CA ASP A 5 1.95 17.20 11.68
C ASP A 5 1.94 16.07 12.70
N SER A 6 1.10 15.06 12.47
CA SER A 6 1.06 13.83 13.25
C SER A 6 2.43 13.14 13.31
N VAL A 7 2.70 12.51 14.45
CA VAL A 7 3.95 11.79 14.68
C VAL A 7 4.06 10.62 13.71
N GLU A 8 2.96 9.92 13.41
CA GLU A 8 2.93 8.82 12.45
C GLU A 8 3.29 9.27 11.05
N TYR A 9 2.76 10.41 10.59
CA TYR A 9 3.06 10.92 9.26
C TYR A 9 4.51 11.36 9.13
N LYS A 10 5.07 12.03 10.16
CA LYS A 10 6.49 12.41 10.19
C LYS A 10 7.43 11.20 10.17
N GLN A 11 7.09 10.15 10.91
CA GLN A 11 7.84 8.89 10.88
C GLN A 11 7.76 8.23 9.50
N PHE A 12 6.56 8.14 8.92
CA PHE A 12 6.36 7.61 7.57
C PHE A 12 7.15 8.40 6.53
N GLU A 13 7.13 9.73 6.60
CA GLU A 13 7.86 10.59 5.66
C GLU A 13 9.38 10.37 5.76
N GLY A 14 9.92 10.23 6.97
CA GLY A 14 11.31 9.86 7.18
C GLY A 14 11.68 8.55 6.48
N LEU A 15 10.84 7.51 6.62
CA LEU A 15 11.03 6.22 5.95
C LEU A 15 10.88 6.34 4.43
N TRP A 16 9.90 7.12 3.95
CA TRP A 16 9.60 7.35 2.54
C TRP A 16 10.73 8.05 1.78
N GLU A 17 11.44 8.94 2.47
CA GLU A 17 12.63 9.63 1.97
C GLU A 17 13.91 8.82 2.18
N GLY A 18 13.88 7.82 3.07
CA GLY A 18 15.06 7.05 3.48
C GLY A 18 15.98 7.83 4.42
N LYS A 19 15.43 8.76 5.21
CA LYS A 19 16.16 9.48 6.25
C LYS A 19 16.64 8.51 7.32
N THR A 20 17.92 8.58 7.62
CA THR A 20 18.57 7.86 8.72
C THR A 20 19.37 8.86 9.56
N PRO A 21 19.82 8.50 10.77
CA PRO A 21 20.69 9.38 11.56
C PRO A 21 21.96 9.84 10.83
N LYS A 22 22.43 9.06 9.85
CA LYS A 22 23.61 9.35 9.03
C LYS A 22 23.30 10.13 7.74
N GLY A 23 22.05 10.56 7.54
CA GLY A 23 21.59 11.21 6.31
C GLY A 23 20.68 10.33 5.47
N ILE A 24 20.56 10.62 4.17
CA ILE A 24 19.63 9.95 3.25
C ILE A 24 20.28 8.68 2.67
N ASN A 25 19.61 7.54 2.85
CA ASN A 25 20.04 6.25 2.30
C ASN A 25 19.07 5.78 1.19
N ILE A 26 19.57 5.76 -0.05
CA ILE A 26 18.79 5.38 -1.25
C ILE A 26 18.34 3.93 -1.21
N SER A 27 19.17 3.01 -0.70
CA SER A 27 18.82 1.59 -0.61
C SER A 27 17.62 1.37 0.34
N LYS A 28 17.66 2.01 1.52
CA LYS A 28 16.54 1.95 2.47
C LYS A 28 15.27 2.59 1.92
N LYS A 29 15.39 3.73 1.23
CA LYS A 29 14.27 4.38 0.52
C LYS A 29 13.63 3.42 -0.48
N ASN A 30 14.43 2.81 -1.35
CA ASN A 30 13.94 1.90 -2.40
C ASN A 30 13.31 0.64 -1.82
N SER A 31 13.94 0.05 -0.79
CA SER A 31 13.41 -1.09 -0.07
C SER A 31 12.07 -0.78 0.60
N PHE A 32 11.94 0.37 1.26
CA PHE A 32 10.68 0.79 1.87
C PHE A 32 9.58 1.00 0.82
N ARG A 33 9.88 1.73 -0.26
CA ARG A 33 8.92 1.96 -1.36
C ARG A 33 8.48 0.69 -2.05
N SER A 34 9.39 -0.26 -2.27
CA SER A 34 9.07 -1.57 -2.83
C SER A 34 8.13 -2.35 -1.91
N ARG A 35 8.36 -2.34 -0.60
CA ARG A 35 7.44 -2.94 0.38
C ARG A 35 6.06 -2.29 0.33
N MET A 36 5.99 -0.96 0.34
CA MET A 36 4.72 -0.23 0.25
C MET A 36 3.97 -0.51 -1.04
N LYS A 37 4.67 -0.60 -2.18
CA LYS A 37 4.06 -1.00 -3.46
C LYS A 37 3.40 -2.36 -3.35
N ASN A 38 4.10 -3.35 -2.79
CA ASN A 38 3.55 -4.69 -2.62
C ASN A 38 2.36 -4.68 -1.66
N SER A 39 2.44 -3.95 -0.55
CA SER A 39 1.34 -3.86 0.41
C SER A 39 0.11 -3.15 -0.17
N CYS A 40 0.28 -2.05 -0.92
CA CYS A 40 -0.83 -1.44 -1.67
C CYS A 40 -1.49 -2.44 -2.62
N GLN A 41 -0.68 -3.19 -3.39
CA GLN A 41 -1.19 -4.19 -4.33
C GLN A 41 -1.94 -5.33 -3.64
N GLN A 42 -1.46 -5.79 -2.48
CA GLN A 42 -2.15 -6.82 -1.68
C GLN A 42 -3.51 -6.35 -1.16
N GLU A 43 -3.64 -5.05 -0.89
CA GLU A 43 -4.89 -4.44 -0.43
C GLU A 43 -5.76 -3.91 -1.58
N GLY A 44 -5.38 -4.16 -2.84
CA GLY A 44 -6.14 -3.69 -4.01
C GLY A 44 -6.06 -2.18 -4.24
N LEU A 45 -5.11 -1.49 -3.60
CA LEU A 45 -4.93 -0.04 -3.70
C LEU A 45 -3.89 0.32 -4.76
N GLU A 46 -4.14 1.43 -5.46
CA GLU A 46 -3.13 2.03 -6.34
C GLU A 46 -1.91 2.45 -5.52
N TYR A 47 -0.71 2.22 -6.06
CA TYR A 47 0.51 2.66 -5.41
C TYR A 47 0.68 4.18 -5.51
N SER A 48 0.41 4.87 -4.40
CA SER A 48 0.63 6.30 -4.22
C SER A 48 1.21 6.58 -2.82
N LYS A 49 1.81 7.75 -2.59
CA LYS A 49 2.33 8.13 -1.25
C LYS A 49 1.22 8.12 -0.19
N ILE A 50 0.03 8.58 -0.58
CA ILE A 50 -1.16 8.63 0.29
C ILE A 50 -1.62 7.22 0.65
N ASN A 51 -1.81 6.35 -0.35
CA ASN A 51 -2.24 4.97 -0.09
C ASN A 51 -1.18 4.19 0.68
N SER A 52 0.10 4.41 0.37
CA SER A 52 1.21 3.82 1.13
C SER A 52 1.18 4.25 2.60
N PHE A 53 0.84 5.51 2.88
CA PHE A 53 0.66 5.97 4.26
C PHE A 53 -0.53 5.29 4.93
N LEU A 54 -1.68 5.18 4.25
CA LEU A 54 -2.87 4.53 4.80
C LEU A 54 -2.62 3.05 5.12
N VAL A 55 -1.91 2.35 4.22
CA VAL A 55 -1.49 0.95 4.41
C VAL A 55 -0.50 0.84 5.57
N HIS A 56 0.53 1.70 5.61
CA HIS A 56 1.54 1.71 6.66
C HIS A 56 0.95 2.01 8.05
N SER A 57 -0.02 2.91 8.12
CA SER A 57 -0.71 3.28 9.37
C SER A 57 -1.83 2.31 9.76
N GLY A 58 -2.09 1.27 8.96
CA GLY A 58 -3.17 0.32 9.19
C GLY A 58 -4.57 0.92 9.03
N LEU A 59 -4.68 2.12 8.47
CA LEU A 59 -5.94 2.82 8.22
C LEU A 59 -6.64 2.34 6.95
N SER A 60 -5.94 1.65 6.06
CA SER A 60 -6.48 1.07 4.83
C SER A 60 -7.55 0.00 5.08
N LYS A 61 -7.43 -0.76 6.17
CA LYS A 61 -8.39 -1.80 6.58
C LYS A 61 -9.61 -1.27 7.34
N LYS A 62 -9.66 0.03 7.67
CA LYS A 62 -10.85 0.69 8.22
C LYS A 62 -11.83 1.14 7.12
N LEU A 63 -11.64 0.67 5.89
CA LEU A 63 -12.67 0.74 4.87
C LEU A 63 -13.74 -0.28 5.26
N ASP A 64 -14.88 0.25 5.70
CA ASP A 64 -16.06 -0.43 6.26
C ASP A 64 -16.50 -1.66 5.45
N GLU A 65 -17.25 -2.58 6.06
CA GLU A 65 -17.85 -3.74 5.35
C GLU A 65 -18.73 -3.32 4.15
N ASP A 66 -19.16 -2.05 4.13
CA ASP A 66 -19.96 -1.40 3.09
C ASP A 66 -19.15 -0.61 2.05
N SER A 67 -17.81 -0.66 2.08
CA SER A 67 -16.97 0.12 1.18
C SER A 67 -16.78 -0.56 -0.20
N ILE A 68 -17.36 0.04 -1.24
CA ILE A 68 -17.22 -0.43 -2.63
C ILE A 68 -15.91 0.09 -3.23
N ILE A 69 -14.96 -0.82 -3.48
CA ILE A 69 -13.74 -0.57 -4.26
C ILE A 69 -14.14 -0.24 -5.71
N LYS A 70 -14.25 1.05 -6.04
CA LYS A 70 -14.42 1.52 -7.42
C LYS A 70 -13.05 1.53 -8.10
N ASN A 71 -12.85 0.53 -8.97
CA ASN A 71 -11.79 0.31 -9.99
C ASN A 71 -11.19 -1.11 -9.97
N ASP A 72 -11.78 -2.04 -9.22
CA ASP A 72 -11.49 -3.47 -9.36
C ASP A 72 -12.08 -4.01 -10.66
N ILE A 73 -11.34 -3.93 -11.77
CA ILE A 73 -11.53 -4.93 -12.84
C ILE A 73 -10.94 -6.24 -12.30
N LYS A 74 -11.72 -6.98 -11.52
CA LYS A 74 -11.40 -8.38 -11.21
C LYS A 74 -11.52 -9.21 -12.48
N VAL A 75 -10.42 -9.35 -13.21
CA VAL A 75 -10.31 -10.35 -14.28
C VAL A 75 -10.22 -11.72 -13.60
N THR A 76 -11.34 -12.42 -13.49
CA THR A 76 -11.35 -13.82 -13.09
C THR A 76 -10.77 -14.64 -14.23
N THR A 77 -9.61 -15.26 -14.02
CA THR A 77 -9.12 -16.29 -14.94
C THR A 77 -10.03 -17.51 -14.82
N PRO A 78 -10.57 -18.05 -15.93
CA PRO A 78 -11.39 -19.25 -15.85
C PRO A 78 -10.57 -20.41 -15.25
N PRO A 79 -11.21 -21.36 -14.53
CA PRO A 79 -10.52 -22.53 -14.02
C PRO A 79 -9.81 -23.26 -15.17
N ARG A 80 -8.61 -23.77 -14.89
CA ARG A 80 -7.83 -24.56 -15.86
C ARG A 80 -8.72 -25.65 -16.44
N ARG A 81 -8.60 -25.91 -17.74
CA ARG A 81 -9.51 -26.78 -18.52
C ARG A 81 -9.78 -28.15 -17.87
N HIS A 82 -8.82 -28.70 -17.12
CA HIS A 82 -8.94 -29.99 -16.43
C HIS A 82 -9.71 -29.96 -15.09
N LEU A 83 -9.99 -28.77 -14.54
CA LEU A 83 -10.79 -28.55 -13.33
C LEU A 83 -12.24 -28.17 -13.66
N ARG A 84 -12.61 -28.17 -14.94
CA ARG A 84 -13.99 -28.01 -15.37
C ARG A 84 -14.66 -29.38 -15.25
N ASN A 85 -15.47 -29.58 -14.21
CA ASN A 85 -16.37 -30.72 -14.13
C ASN A 85 -17.40 -30.56 -15.26
N PHE A 86 -17.33 -31.43 -16.26
CA PHE A 86 -18.38 -31.58 -17.28
C PHE A 86 -19.55 -32.39 -16.71
#